data_AF-A0A972UMA2-F1
#
_entry.id   AF-A0A972UMA2-F1
#
_cell.length_a   1.000
_cell.length_b   1.000
_cell.length_c   1.000
_cell.angle_alpha   90.00
_cell.angle_beta   90.00
_cell.angle_gamma   90.00
#
_symmetry.space_group_name_H-M   'P 1'
#
loop_
_entity.id
_entity.type
_entity.pdbx_description
1 polymer ?
#
loop_
_entity_poly.entity_id
_entity_poly.type
_entity_poly.pdbx_seq_one_letter_code
_entity_poly.pdbx_strand_id
1 'polypeptide(L)'
;MAIKIEKLPAALGARVMGIDLGQPVGAADLAAITQAWLDHIVLIFPEQDITQDQQLAFAGYFGDTGARARKVDDRPEGSELHEGIMLVTNDKDGDG
;
A
#
# COMPACT_ATOMS: atom_id res chain seq x y z
N MET A 1 -15.68 13.61 3.30
CA MET A 1 -14.85 14.84 3.21
C MET A 1 -13.95 14.65 2.01
N ALA A 2 -13.58 15.70 1.27
CA ALA A 2 -12.76 15.53 0.08
C ALA A 2 -11.28 15.35 0.47
N ILE A 3 -10.65 14.28 -0.04
CA ILE A 3 -9.21 14.07 0.07
C ILE A 3 -8.43 15.21 -0.62
N LYS A 4 -7.21 15.48 -0.15
CA LYS A 4 -6.31 16.47 -0.73
C LYS A 4 -5.18 15.77 -1.49
N ILE A 5 -5.00 16.11 -2.76
CA ILE A 5 -3.94 15.56 -3.62
C ILE A 5 -2.97 16.68 -3.97
N GLU A 6 -1.68 16.47 -3.67
CA GLU A 6 -0.61 17.42 -3.97
C GLU A 6 0.50 16.74 -4.79
N LYS A 7 0.77 17.26 -5.99
CA LYS A 7 1.89 16.76 -6.81
C LYS A 7 3.22 16.96 -6.08
N LEU A 8 4.09 15.96 -6.13
CA LEU A 8 5.43 16.06 -5.56
C LEU A 8 6.33 16.98 -6.41
N PRO A 9 7.33 17.66 -5.82
CA PRO A 9 8.35 18.41 -6.56
C PRO A 9 9.38 17.46 -7.23
N ALA A 10 8.88 16.51 -8.02
CA ALA A 10 9.63 15.45 -8.69
C ALA A 10 9.06 15.19 -10.10
N ALA A 11 9.70 14.30 -10.86
CA ALA A 11 9.26 13.93 -12.21
C ALA A 11 7.86 13.25 -12.20
N LEU A 12 7.56 12.54 -11.12
CA LEU A 12 6.32 11.79 -10.92
C LEU A 12 5.94 11.78 -9.44
N GLY A 13 4.71 11.39 -9.16
CA GLY A 13 4.18 11.16 -7.83
C GLY A 13 3.32 12.28 -7.25
N ALA A 14 2.40 11.90 -6.36
CA ALA A 14 1.59 12.82 -5.58
C ALA A 14 1.40 12.33 -4.13
N ARG A 15 1.17 13.27 -3.22
CA ARG A 15 0.82 13.03 -1.82
C ARG A 15 -0.70 13.13 -1.65
N VAL A 16 -1.31 12.13 -1.03
CA VAL A 16 -2.75 12.08 -0.74
C VAL A 16 -2.96 12.20 0.77
N MET A 17 -3.75 13.18 1.21
CA MET A 17 -4.00 13.48 2.63
C MET A 17 -5.50 13.60 2.93
N GLY A 18 -5.85 13.54 4.21
CA GLY A 18 -7.25 13.63 4.65
C GLY A 18 -8.03 12.34 4.46
N ILE A 19 -7.34 11.21 4.39
CA ILE A 19 -7.91 9.86 4.34
C ILE A 19 -7.26 8.97 5.40
N ASP A 20 -8.06 8.10 5.99
CA ASP A 20 -7.63 7.01 6.88
C ASP A 20 -7.80 5.70 6.12
N LEU A 21 -6.69 5.06 5.73
CA LEU A 21 -6.69 3.79 5.00
C LEU A 21 -7.03 2.59 5.89
N GLY A 22 -7.09 2.79 7.21
CA GLY A 22 -7.59 1.79 8.16
C GLY A 22 -9.11 1.62 8.13
N GLN A 23 -9.83 2.48 7.40
CA GLN A 23 -11.28 2.45 7.24
C GLN A 23 -11.69 2.16 5.79
N PRO A 24 -12.92 1.67 5.56
CA PRO A 24 -13.45 1.51 4.22
C PRO A 24 -13.42 2.83 3.43
N VAL A 25 -12.89 2.80 2.22
CA VAL A 25 -12.79 3.98 1.34
C VAL A 25 -14.09 4.17 0.57
N GLY A 26 -14.66 5.37 0.65
CA GLY A 26 -15.88 5.73 -0.08
C GLY A 26 -15.64 5.79 -1.60
N ALA A 27 -16.67 5.48 -2.39
CA ALA A 27 -16.55 5.40 -3.85
C ALA A 27 -16.02 6.69 -4.51
N ALA A 28 -16.39 7.87 -3.98
CA ALA A 28 -15.92 9.15 -4.51
C ALA A 28 -14.41 9.35 -4.26
N ASP A 29 -13.93 9.01 -3.07
CA ASP A 29 -12.51 9.12 -2.73
C ASP A 29 -11.68 8.06 -3.47
N LEU A 30 -12.20 6.84 -3.62
CA LEU A 30 -11.55 5.78 -4.40
C LEU A 30 -11.40 6.19 -5.88
N ALA A 31 -12.43 6.78 -6.48
CA ALA A 31 -12.35 7.29 -7.85
C ALA A 31 -11.30 8.40 -7.98
N ALA A 32 -11.23 9.32 -7.02
CA ALA A 32 -10.23 10.38 -7.00
C ALA A 32 -8.80 9.84 -6.82
N ILE A 33 -8.60 8.84 -5.94
CA ILE A 33 -7.32 8.15 -5.75
C ILE A 33 -6.90 7.43 -7.03
N THR A 34 -7.84 6.72 -7.66
CA THR A 34 -7.55 5.97 -8.90
C THR A 34 -7.13 6.92 -10.01
N GLN A 35 -7.83 8.05 -10.19
CA GLN A 35 -7.44 9.06 -11.17
C GLN A 35 -6.06 9.67 -10.85
N ALA A 36 -5.82 10.02 -9.58
CA ALA A 36 -4.52 10.52 -9.15
C ALA A 36 -3.39 9.53 -9.41
N TRP A 37 -3.64 8.23 -9.24
CA TRP A 37 -2.66 7.20 -9.52
C TRP A 37 -2.33 7.13 -11.01
N LEU A 38 -3.33 7.21 -11.89
CA LEU A 38 -3.12 7.26 -13.34
C LEU A 38 -2.33 8.50 -13.78
N ASP A 39 -2.60 9.65 -13.16
CA ASP A 39 -1.96 10.92 -13.51
C ASP A 39 -0.52 11.06 -12.95
N HIS A 40 -0.24 10.41 -11.82
CA HIS A 40 0.98 10.62 -11.06
C HIS A 40 1.87 9.38 -10.90
N ILE A 41 1.40 8.19 -11.29
CA ILE A 41 2.09 6.89 -11.29
C ILE A 41 2.41 6.33 -9.90
N VAL A 42 2.71 7.19 -8.92
CA VAL A 42 3.05 6.84 -7.54
C VAL A 42 2.25 7.73 -6.60
N LEU A 43 1.62 7.14 -5.59
CA LEU A 43 0.93 7.89 -4.54
C LEU A 43 1.56 7.63 -3.19
N ILE A 44 1.70 8.68 -2.39
CA ILE A 44 2.19 8.62 -1.01
C ILE A 44 1.04 9.01 -0.07
N PHE A 45 0.71 8.11 0.85
CA PHE A 45 -0.26 8.31 1.92
C PHE A 45 0.53 8.46 3.23
N PRO A 46 0.78 9.69 3.71
CA PRO A 46 1.53 9.91 4.94
C PRO A 46 0.68 9.54 6.17
N GLU A 47 1.35 9.30 7.29
CA GLU A 47 0.73 9.17 8.62
C GLU A 47 -0.31 8.05 8.72
N GLN A 48 -0.07 6.93 8.04
CA GLN A 48 -0.91 5.74 8.13
C GLN A 48 -0.35 4.77 9.17
N ASP A 49 -1.13 4.49 10.21
CA ASP A 49 -0.90 3.41 11.16
C ASP A 49 -1.96 2.34 10.90
N ILE A 50 -1.60 1.32 10.12
CA ILE A 50 -2.53 0.31 9.61
C ILE A 50 -2.01 -1.10 9.86
N THR A 51 -2.93 -2.03 10.09
CA THR A 51 -2.63 -3.46 10.20
C THR A 51 -2.39 -4.09 8.83
N GLN A 52 -1.84 -5.31 8.81
CA GLN A 52 -1.69 -6.10 7.57
C GLN A 52 -3.03 -6.28 6.83
N ASP A 53 -4.09 -6.58 7.58
CA ASP A 53 -5.43 -6.78 7.01
C ASP A 53 -5.98 -5.50 6.38
N GLN A 54 -5.75 -4.35 7.02
CA GLN A 54 -6.15 -3.04 6.49
C GLN A 54 -5.34 -2.68 5.23
N GLN A 55 -4.04 -2.97 5.21
CA GLN A 55 -3.21 -2.78 4.02
C GLN A 55 -3.71 -3.64 2.85
N LEU A 56 -4.05 -4.91 3.09
CA LEU A 56 -4.61 -5.81 2.08
C LEU A 56 -5.99 -5.37 1.62
N ALA A 57 -6.84 -4.93 2.54
CA ALA A 57 -8.17 -4.40 2.20
C ALA A 57 -8.06 -3.17 1.30
N PHE A 58 -7.13 -2.25 1.58
CA PHE A 58 -6.89 -1.09 0.72
C PHE A 58 -6.33 -1.50 -0.65
N ALA A 59 -5.37 -2.43 -0.70
CA ALA A 59 -4.82 -2.94 -1.96
C ALA A 59 -5.91 -3.62 -2.82
N GLY A 60 -6.86 -4.31 -2.18
CA GLY A 60 -7.99 -4.98 -2.83
C GLY A 60 -8.91 -4.06 -3.65
N TYR A 61 -8.93 -2.75 -3.36
CA TYR A 61 -9.67 -1.79 -4.19
C TYR A 61 -9.12 -1.66 -5.62
N PHE A 62 -7.86 -2.05 -5.85
CA PHE A 62 -7.17 -1.94 -7.13
C PHE A 62 -7.08 -3.29 -7.87
N GLY A 63 -7.69 -4.34 -7.34
CA GLY A 63 -7.69 -5.70 -7.89
C GLY A 63 -7.19 -6.74 -6.89
N ASP A 64 -7.13 -7.99 -7.34
CA ASP A 64 -6.69 -9.10 -6.50
C ASP A 64 -5.19 -8.98 -6.18
N THR A 65 -4.86 -9.17 -4.90
CA THR A 65 -3.46 -9.26 -4.46
C THR A 65 -2.83 -10.54 -5.01
N GLY A 66 -1.68 -10.42 -5.69
CA GLY A 66 -1.04 -11.55 -6.36
C GLY A 66 -0.45 -12.58 -5.40
N ALA A 67 -0.50 -13.85 -5.80
CA ALA A 67 0.18 -14.93 -5.10
C ALA A 67 1.70 -14.89 -5.36
N ARG A 68 2.49 -15.10 -4.30
CA ARG A 68 3.96 -15.10 -4.39
C ARG A 68 4.48 -16.48 -4.80
N ALA A 69 5.35 -16.52 -5.81
CA ALA A 69 5.96 -17.75 -6.30
C ALA A 69 6.96 -18.39 -5.32
N ARG A 70 7.56 -17.61 -4.41
CA ARG A 70 8.47 -18.11 -3.38
C ARG A 70 7.68 -18.84 -2.29
N LYS A 71 8.07 -20.06 -1.97
CA LYS A 71 7.47 -20.85 -0.88
C LYS A 71 7.62 -20.13 0.46
N VAL A 72 6.65 -20.32 1.34
CA VAL A 72 6.61 -19.66 2.66
C VAL A 72 7.89 -19.92 3.46
N ASP A 73 8.35 -21.18 3.48
CA ASP A 73 9.56 -21.60 4.21
C ASP A 73 10.85 -20.94 3.70
N ASP A 74 10.86 -20.41 2.47
CA ASP A 74 12.01 -19.75 1.85
C ASP A 74 11.93 -18.21 1.96
N ARG A 75 10.92 -17.67 2.65
CA ARG A 75 10.73 -16.22 2.84
C ARG A 75 11.46 -15.75 4.11
N PRO A 76 12.16 -14.60 4.08
CA PRO A 76 12.77 -14.01 5.28
C PRO A 76 11.76 -13.83 6.43
N GLU A 77 10.53 -13.43 6.11
CA GLU A 77 9.44 -13.28 7.06
C GLU A 77 8.76 -14.60 7.49
N GLY A 78 9.18 -15.73 6.93
CA GLY A 78 8.56 -17.03 7.15
C GLY A 78 7.04 -17.02 6.89
N SER A 79 6.29 -17.68 7.79
CA SER A 79 4.83 -17.75 7.76
C SER A 79 4.13 -16.69 8.60
N GLU A 80 4.86 -15.73 9.17
CA GLU A 80 4.30 -14.75 10.11
C GLU A 80 3.49 -13.65 9.41
N LEU A 81 3.76 -13.40 8.13
CA LEU A 81 3.03 -12.42 7.32
C LEU A 81 2.04 -13.11 6.39
N HIS A 82 0.93 -12.42 6.13
CA HIS A 82 -0.06 -12.86 5.14
C HIS A 82 0.57 -13.04 3.74
N GLU A 83 0.07 -13.98 2.93
CA GLU A 83 0.68 -14.34 1.63
C GLU A 83 0.78 -13.17 0.62
N GLY A 84 -0.12 -12.20 0.74
CA GLY A 84 -0.14 -10.97 -0.04
C GLY A 84 0.83 -9.89 0.46
N ILE A 85 1.55 -10.13 1.56
CA ILE A 85 2.54 -9.21 2.13
C ILE A 85 3.95 -9.68 1.75
N MET A 86 4.82 -8.70 1.48
CA MET A 86 6.25 -8.92 1.26
C MET A 86 7.03 -8.06 2.24
N LEU A 87 7.91 -8.69 3.01
CA LEU A 87 8.83 -7.96 3.86
C LEU A 87 9.99 -7.41 3.02
N VAL A 88 10.16 -6.09 3.06
CA VAL A 88 11.33 -5.39 2.52
C VAL A 88 12.03 -4.74 3.71
N THR A 89 13.07 -5.40 4.22
CA THR A 89 13.85 -4.95 5.37
C THR A 89 15.33 -4.93 5.04
N ASN A 90 16.06 -4.01 5.69
CA ASN A 90 17.52 -3.98 5.72
C ASN A 90 18.09 -4.58 7.01
N ASP A 91 17.24 -5.04 7.92
CA ASP A 91 17.65 -5.84 9.08
C ASP A 91 17.99 -7.24 8.59
N LYS A 92 19.19 -7.70 8.93
CA LYS A 92 19.68 -9.03 8.58
C LYS A 92 19.18 -10.02 9.62
N ASP A 93 18.62 -11.13 9.15
CA ASP A 93 18.39 -12.29 9.99
C ASP A 93 19.75 -12.78 10.55
N GLY A 94 19.72 -13.48 11.70
CA GLY A 94 20.93 -13.88 12.43
C GLY A 94 21.95 -14.72 11.64
N ASP A 95 21.56 -15.22 10.47
CA ASP A 95 22.39 -16.02 9.56
C ASP A 95 23.12 -15.21 8.46
N GLY A 96 22.94 -13.88 8.40
CA GLY A 96 23.82 -12.95 7.66
C GLY A 96 23.24 -12.30 6.40
#